data_AF-A0AAN1J8S5-F1
#
_entry.id   AF-A0AAN1J8S5-F1
#
_cell.length_a   1.000
_cell.length_b   1.000
_cell.length_c   1.000
_cell.angle_alpha   90.00
_cell.angle_beta   90.00
_cell.angle_gamma   90.00
#
_symmetry.space_group_name_H-M   'P 1'
#
loop_
_entity.id
_entity.type
_entity.pdbx_description
1 polymer ?
#
loop_
_entity_poly.entity_id
_entity_poly.type
_entity_poly.pdbx_seq_one_letter_code
_entity_poly.pdbx_strand_id
1 'polypeptide(L)'
;MKASRFFIGTLKEAPADAEIVSHKLMVRAGMIRRVAGGIYNYLPIGLRSIRKVEAIVREEMNRAGAIELLMPAVQPAELWQESGRWEKYGPELLRFKDRKQTDFVIGPTHEEVVTDIARNQIKSYRQLPVNFYQIQTKFRDEIRPRFGVMRGREFIMKDAYSFDKDMDGLQESYRKMYDAYVRIFTRLGLDFRAVAADNGSIGGSGSHEFHVMADTGEDDIAYCPTSDFASNVEAAEALPLIAERAAPKEALKKTPTPGKAKCEAVAEYLDIPLERTIKSIILATENEGAEPTIWLLMLRGDHDLNEIKVNKLPGLAEFRFATEEEIVEWFGTPPGYLGPLNTKKPIKVIADRTVANMSDFVVGTNEVDFHTTGVNWGRDLPEPVVADIRNVKKGDPSPDGKGVIDICRGIEVGHVFQLGTKYSEAMNATCLDESGKPQPMQMGCYGIGVTRILGAAIEQNFDDRGIIWPESIAPFEVVLCPMGYDRSDAVREQADKLHDELTAAGIDVILDDRGERPGVMFADWELIGVPHRLVIGDRGLKDGKIEYQGRRDAEATLLPVEDVAQAVINKINAALAR
;
A
#
# COMPACT_ATOMS: atom_id res chain seq x y z
N MET A 1 -16.39 -28.97 11.79
CA MET A 1 -17.60 -28.30 11.24
C MET A 1 -18.20 -29.16 10.12
N LYS A 2 -19.52 -29.27 9.96
CA LYS A 2 -20.15 -29.97 8.81
C LYS A 2 -20.49 -28.99 7.69
N ALA A 3 -20.13 -29.31 6.45
CA ALA A 3 -20.34 -28.45 5.28
C ALA A 3 -21.83 -28.25 4.96
N SER A 4 -22.67 -29.27 5.16
CA SER A 4 -24.13 -29.18 4.97
C SER A 4 -24.81 -28.17 5.90
N ARG A 5 -24.16 -27.85 7.03
CA ARG A 5 -24.62 -26.89 8.03
C ARG A 5 -23.84 -25.57 7.97
N PHE A 6 -22.87 -25.47 7.08
CA PHE A 6 -22.11 -24.28 6.83
C PHE A 6 -22.63 -23.59 5.57
N PHE A 7 -22.60 -22.26 5.54
CA PHE A 7 -23.00 -21.53 4.34
C PHE A 7 -21.84 -21.49 3.35
N ILE A 8 -21.94 -22.29 2.30
CA ILE A 8 -20.97 -22.35 1.18
C ILE A 8 -21.70 -21.84 -0.08
N GLY A 9 -21.20 -20.75 -0.65
CA GLY A 9 -21.82 -20.08 -1.80
C GLY A 9 -20.86 -19.90 -2.96
N THR A 10 -20.21 -20.97 -3.41
CA THR A 10 -19.27 -20.92 -4.53
C THR A 10 -19.97 -20.60 -5.86
N LEU A 11 -19.24 -19.96 -6.78
CA LEU A 11 -19.69 -19.65 -8.13
C LEU A 11 -18.70 -20.19 -9.16
N LYS A 12 -19.23 -20.69 -10.29
CA LYS A 12 -18.39 -21.16 -11.40
C LYS A 12 -17.61 -20.00 -12.03
N GLU A 13 -18.30 -18.90 -12.32
CA GLU A 13 -17.76 -17.73 -13.00
C GLU A 13 -17.78 -16.50 -12.08
N ALA A 14 -16.80 -15.62 -12.25
CA ALA A 14 -16.78 -14.34 -11.57
C ALA A 14 -17.68 -13.33 -12.34
N PRO A 15 -18.27 -12.34 -11.64
CA PRO A 15 -18.93 -11.21 -12.28
C PRO A 15 -17.99 -10.44 -13.21
N ALA A 16 -18.55 -9.81 -14.25
CA ALA A 16 -17.78 -9.04 -15.23
C ALA A 16 -17.09 -7.79 -14.65
N ASP A 17 -17.59 -7.26 -13.53
CA ASP A 17 -17.02 -6.12 -12.81
C ASP A 17 -15.88 -6.51 -11.85
N ALA A 18 -15.53 -7.79 -11.75
CA ALA A 18 -14.33 -8.23 -11.04
C ALA A 18 -13.11 -8.15 -11.96
N GLU A 19 -12.22 -7.19 -11.72
CA GLU A 19 -11.07 -6.90 -12.59
C GLU A 19 -9.86 -7.80 -12.31
N ILE A 20 -9.41 -7.82 -11.06
CA ILE A 20 -8.20 -8.52 -10.60
C ILE A 20 -8.49 -9.94 -10.07
N VAL A 21 -7.43 -10.73 -9.90
CA VAL A 21 -7.52 -12.14 -9.56
C VAL A 21 -8.12 -12.36 -8.17
N SER A 22 -7.62 -11.65 -7.15
CA SER A 22 -8.11 -11.76 -5.78
C SER A 22 -9.60 -11.43 -5.69
N HIS A 23 -10.05 -10.36 -6.33
CA HIS A 23 -11.47 -10.01 -6.37
C HIS A 23 -12.32 -11.11 -7.03
N LYS A 24 -11.89 -11.62 -8.20
CA LYS A 24 -12.57 -12.73 -8.89
C LYS A 24 -12.65 -13.98 -8.02
N LEU A 25 -11.54 -14.36 -7.39
CA LEU A 25 -11.47 -15.55 -6.55
C LEU A 25 -12.26 -15.41 -5.25
N MET A 26 -12.20 -14.27 -4.56
CA MET A 26 -13.00 -14.05 -3.35
C MET A 26 -14.50 -14.10 -3.62
N VAL A 27 -14.96 -13.59 -4.77
CA VAL A 27 -16.36 -13.70 -5.17
C VAL A 27 -16.72 -15.14 -5.54
N ARG A 28 -15.88 -15.82 -6.33
CA ARG A 28 -16.10 -17.22 -6.75
C ARG A 28 -16.06 -18.19 -5.58
N ALA A 29 -15.17 -18.00 -4.61
CA ALA A 29 -15.06 -18.81 -3.39
C ALA A 29 -16.16 -18.50 -2.36
N GLY A 30 -17.08 -17.58 -2.64
CA GLY A 30 -18.16 -17.22 -1.72
C GLY A 30 -17.66 -16.54 -0.45
N MET A 31 -16.56 -15.77 -0.53
CA MET A 31 -16.00 -15.01 0.59
C MET A 31 -16.63 -13.62 0.71
N ILE A 32 -16.94 -12.99 -0.42
CA ILE A 32 -17.53 -11.64 -0.45
C ILE A 32 -18.69 -11.54 -1.43
N ARG A 33 -19.62 -10.62 -1.13
CA ARG A 33 -20.72 -10.22 -2.03
C ARG A 33 -20.85 -8.71 -2.03
N ARG A 34 -20.87 -8.10 -3.22
CA ARG A 34 -21.02 -6.66 -3.40
C ARG A 34 -22.42 -6.20 -2.97
N VAL A 35 -22.48 -5.12 -2.19
CA VAL A 35 -23.73 -4.41 -1.81
C VAL A 35 -23.87 -3.13 -2.63
N ALA A 36 -22.79 -2.37 -2.74
CA ALA A 36 -22.69 -1.16 -3.54
C ALA A 36 -21.26 -1.01 -4.10
N GLY A 37 -20.96 0.05 -4.85
CA GLY A 37 -19.58 0.34 -5.27
C GLY A 37 -18.65 0.46 -4.04
N GLY A 38 -17.64 -0.40 -3.95
CA GLY A 38 -16.67 -0.43 -2.85
C GLY A 38 -17.20 -0.92 -1.49
N ILE A 39 -18.41 -1.51 -1.42
CA ILE A 39 -19.01 -1.97 -0.15
C ILE A 39 -19.41 -3.43 -0.30
N TYR A 40 -18.90 -4.28 0.60
CA TYR A 40 -19.00 -5.73 0.50
C TYR A 40 -19.51 -6.36 1.80
N ASN A 41 -20.38 -7.36 1.65
CA ASN A 41 -20.65 -8.32 2.70
C ASN A 41 -19.50 -9.33 2.77
N TYR A 42 -18.98 -9.56 3.98
CA TYR A 42 -18.05 -10.66 4.26
C TYR A 42 -18.86 -11.91 4.65
N LEU A 43 -18.90 -12.89 3.74
CA LEU A 43 -19.59 -14.15 3.95
C LEU A 43 -18.78 -15.06 4.89
N PRO A 44 -19.37 -16.15 5.44
CA PRO A 44 -18.73 -16.96 6.48
C PRO A 44 -17.31 -17.45 6.17
N ILE A 45 -16.99 -17.86 4.93
CA ILE A 45 -15.62 -18.25 4.54
C ILE A 45 -14.65 -17.07 4.66
N GLY A 46 -15.04 -15.92 4.11
CA GLY A 46 -14.22 -14.71 4.16
C GLY A 46 -14.04 -14.19 5.58
N LEU A 47 -15.15 -14.14 6.34
CA LEU A 47 -15.15 -13.65 7.72
C LEU A 47 -14.25 -14.50 8.63
N ARG A 48 -14.20 -15.83 8.46
CA ARG A 48 -13.28 -16.69 9.22
C ARG A 48 -11.83 -16.28 9.01
N SER A 49 -11.42 -16.08 7.77
CA SER A 49 -10.06 -15.67 7.42
C SER A 49 -9.74 -14.28 7.98
N ILE A 50 -10.69 -13.34 7.90
CA ILE A 50 -10.58 -12.01 8.55
C ILE A 50 -10.32 -12.16 10.05
N ARG A 51 -11.08 -13.00 10.76
CA ARG A 51 -10.89 -13.19 12.21
C ARG A 51 -9.54 -13.81 12.56
N LYS A 52 -8.97 -14.68 11.72
CA LYS A 52 -7.61 -15.21 11.89
C LYS A 52 -6.56 -14.10 11.76
N VAL A 53 -6.70 -13.23 10.75
CA VAL A 53 -5.82 -12.04 10.61
C VAL A 53 -5.94 -11.14 11.85
N GLU A 54 -7.15 -10.81 12.29
CA GLU A 54 -7.37 -9.99 13.48
C GLU A 54 -6.76 -10.59 14.74
N ALA A 55 -6.82 -11.91 14.91
CA ALA A 55 -6.24 -12.60 16.05
C ALA A 55 -4.71 -12.44 16.09
N ILE A 56 -4.03 -12.68 14.96
CA ILE A 56 -2.57 -12.50 14.84
C ILE A 56 -2.18 -11.05 15.10
N VAL A 57 -2.91 -10.10 14.50
CA VAL A 57 -2.68 -8.66 14.71
C VAL A 57 -2.83 -8.31 16.20
N ARG A 58 -3.92 -8.72 16.84
CA ARG A 58 -4.18 -8.47 18.27
C ARG A 58 -3.09 -9.04 19.16
N GLU A 59 -2.67 -10.28 18.93
CA GLU A 59 -1.59 -10.93 19.70
C GLU A 59 -0.28 -10.14 19.63
N GLU A 60 0.14 -9.71 18.44
CA GLU A 60 1.41 -9.01 18.27
C GLU A 60 1.36 -7.54 18.73
N MET A 61 0.21 -6.87 18.60
CA MET A 61 -0.01 -5.54 19.18
C MET A 61 0.04 -5.60 20.72
N ASN A 62 -0.63 -6.59 21.33
CA ASN A 62 -0.60 -6.80 22.78
C ASN A 62 0.82 -7.18 23.26
N ARG A 63 1.53 -8.02 22.51
CA ARG A 63 2.95 -8.36 22.80
C ARG A 63 3.83 -7.12 22.78
N ALA A 64 3.57 -6.17 21.88
CA ALA A 64 4.29 -4.90 21.80
C ALA A 64 3.88 -3.88 22.88
N GLY A 65 2.93 -4.23 23.76
CA GLY A 65 2.46 -3.37 24.84
C GLY A 65 1.39 -2.34 24.42
N ALA A 66 0.81 -2.48 23.22
CA ALA A 66 -0.31 -1.66 22.81
C ALA A 66 -1.62 -2.16 23.46
N ILE A 67 -2.54 -1.23 23.75
CA ILE A 67 -3.75 -1.47 24.53
C ILE A 67 -4.96 -1.33 23.62
N GLU A 68 -5.75 -2.39 23.48
CA GLU A 68 -6.94 -2.38 22.63
C GLU A 68 -8.07 -1.56 23.28
N LEU A 69 -8.67 -0.68 22.50
CA LEU A 69 -9.89 0.05 22.79
C LEU A 69 -10.80 0.06 21.56
N LEU A 70 -12.01 0.63 21.67
CA LEU A 70 -12.91 0.77 20.53
C LEU A 70 -13.52 2.17 20.49
N MET A 71 -13.22 2.91 19.42
CA MET A 71 -13.73 4.26 19.18
C MET A 71 -14.95 4.23 18.24
N PRO A 72 -15.85 5.21 18.34
CA PRO A 72 -17.04 5.26 17.47
C PRO A 72 -16.64 5.50 16.01
N ALA A 73 -17.41 4.91 15.09
CA ALA A 73 -17.32 5.21 13.65
C ALA A 73 -17.91 6.59 13.34
N VAL A 74 -19.00 6.95 13.99
CA VAL A 74 -19.62 8.27 13.88
C VAL A 74 -18.86 9.25 14.78
N GLN A 75 -18.31 10.30 14.18
CA GLN A 75 -17.47 11.26 14.88
C GLN A 75 -18.03 12.69 14.71
N PRO A 76 -18.07 13.50 15.78
CA PRO A 76 -18.54 14.88 15.71
C PRO A 76 -17.62 15.73 14.82
N ALA A 77 -18.20 16.60 13.99
CA ALA A 77 -17.46 17.47 13.09
C ALA A 77 -16.49 18.41 13.81
N GLU A 78 -16.83 18.80 15.05
CA GLU A 78 -16.04 19.73 15.87
C GLU A 78 -14.61 19.24 16.06
N LEU A 79 -14.40 17.93 16.30
CA LEU A 79 -13.06 17.37 16.45
C LEU A 79 -12.21 17.51 15.18
N TRP A 80 -12.83 17.36 14.01
CA TRP A 80 -12.19 17.52 12.70
C TRP A 80 -11.94 18.99 12.34
N GLN A 81 -12.76 19.90 12.86
CA GLN A 81 -12.58 21.33 12.72
C GLN A 81 -11.40 21.81 13.58
N GLU A 82 -11.25 21.29 14.81
CA GLU A 82 -10.09 21.57 15.67
C GLU A 82 -8.76 21.17 15.01
N SER A 83 -8.69 20.01 14.35
CA SER A 83 -7.48 19.60 13.61
C SER A 83 -7.31 20.30 12.26
N GLY A 84 -8.32 21.04 11.80
CA GLY A 84 -8.39 21.64 10.46
C GLY A 84 -8.60 20.63 9.32
N ARG A 85 -8.75 19.32 9.61
CA ARG A 85 -8.93 18.29 8.59
C ARG A 85 -10.35 18.22 8.05
N TRP A 86 -11.33 18.83 8.71
CA TRP A 86 -12.70 18.94 8.19
C TRP A 86 -12.73 19.47 6.75
N GLU A 87 -11.93 20.49 6.44
CA GLU A 87 -11.82 21.06 5.09
C GLU A 87 -10.73 20.36 4.27
N LYS A 88 -9.54 20.20 4.86
CA LYS A 88 -8.34 19.68 4.16
C LYS A 88 -8.44 18.24 3.68
N TYR A 89 -9.29 17.39 4.29
CA TYR A 89 -9.44 16.00 3.87
C TYR A 89 -10.16 15.84 2.52
N GLY A 90 -10.88 16.88 2.08
CA GLY A 90 -11.52 16.87 0.77
C GLY A 90 -12.76 15.96 0.68
N PRO A 91 -13.10 15.49 -0.54
CA PRO A 91 -14.37 14.79 -0.79
C PRO A 91 -14.39 13.35 -0.28
N GLU A 92 -13.25 12.74 0.03
CA GLU A 92 -13.18 11.39 0.58
C GLU A 92 -13.78 11.28 2.00
N LEU A 93 -13.89 12.41 2.70
CA LEU A 93 -14.51 12.47 4.03
C LEU A 93 -16.03 12.44 3.89
N LEU A 94 -16.64 11.30 4.25
CA LEU A 94 -18.10 11.15 4.25
C LEU A 94 -18.72 11.96 5.40
N ARG A 95 -19.31 13.11 5.05
CA ARG A 95 -19.99 14.03 5.96
C ARG A 95 -21.50 13.78 5.93
N PHE A 96 -22.14 13.85 7.09
CA PHE A 96 -23.60 13.74 7.19
C PHE A 96 -24.13 14.56 8.37
N LYS A 97 -25.45 14.78 8.38
CA LYS A 97 -26.15 15.46 9.47
C LYS A 97 -27.07 14.50 10.20
N ASP A 98 -27.18 14.64 11.51
CA ASP A 98 -28.21 13.95 12.29
C ASP A 98 -29.59 14.63 12.16
N ARG A 99 -30.58 14.10 12.87
CA ARG A 99 -31.95 14.66 12.87
C ARG A 99 -32.05 16.08 13.47
N LYS A 100 -31.04 16.53 14.23
CA LYS A 100 -30.94 17.88 14.79
C LYS A 100 -30.13 18.83 13.90
N GLN A 101 -29.70 18.36 12.72
CA GLN A 101 -28.85 19.10 11.78
C GLN A 101 -27.40 19.30 12.28
N THR A 102 -26.98 18.55 13.30
CA THR A 102 -25.59 18.51 13.78
C THR A 102 -24.72 17.74 12.79
N ASP A 103 -23.53 18.26 12.50
CA ASP A 103 -22.60 17.70 11.54
C ASP A 103 -21.73 16.59 12.13
N PHE A 104 -21.58 15.50 11.37
CA PHE A 104 -20.79 14.34 11.72
C PHE A 104 -20.01 13.84 10.50
N VAL A 105 -19.03 12.99 10.76
CA VAL A 105 -18.38 12.16 9.75
C VAL A 105 -18.50 10.68 10.11
N ILE A 106 -18.41 9.82 9.10
CA ILE A 106 -18.01 8.43 9.33
C ILE A 106 -16.49 8.38 9.21
N GLY A 107 -15.82 8.03 10.31
CA GLY A 107 -14.38 8.11 10.48
C GLY A 107 -13.61 7.33 9.41
N PRO A 108 -12.80 7.99 8.57
CA PRO A 108 -11.83 7.32 7.70
C PRO A 108 -10.56 6.90 8.45
N THR A 109 -10.35 7.48 9.64
CA THR A 109 -9.28 7.27 10.63
C THR A 109 -9.70 7.97 11.94
N HIS A 110 -8.85 7.96 12.98
CA HIS A 110 -9.23 8.35 14.35
C HIS A 110 -8.17 9.20 15.09
N GLU A 111 -7.26 9.91 14.41
CA GLU A 111 -6.27 10.77 15.08
C GLU A 111 -6.93 11.82 15.99
N GLU A 112 -8.04 12.42 15.58
CA GLU A 112 -8.76 13.42 16.38
C GLU A 112 -9.43 12.80 17.61
N VAL A 113 -10.11 11.67 17.43
CA VAL A 113 -10.87 11.00 18.50
C VAL A 113 -9.93 10.51 19.60
N VAL A 114 -8.81 9.90 19.23
CA VAL A 114 -7.84 9.40 20.20
C VAL A 114 -7.07 10.54 20.88
N THR A 115 -6.82 11.64 20.18
CA THR A 115 -6.27 12.88 20.76
C THR A 115 -7.23 13.48 21.80
N ASP A 116 -8.54 13.45 21.53
CA ASP A 116 -9.54 13.89 22.50
C ASP A 116 -9.57 13.01 23.76
N ILE A 117 -9.40 11.69 23.62
CA ILE A 117 -9.24 10.79 24.76
C ILE A 117 -7.96 11.17 25.53
N ALA A 118 -6.84 11.30 24.84
CA ALA A 118 -5.54 11.58 25.44
C ALA A 118 -5.53 12.91 26.21
N ARG A 119 -6.02 14.01 25.61
CA ARG A 119 -6.06 15.32 26.28
C ARG A 119 -6.89 15.32 27.54
N ASN A 120 -7.91 14.45 27.62
CA ASN A 120 -8.79 14.36 28.78
C ASN A 120 -8.24 13.43 29.88
N GLN A 121 -7.53 12.36 29.51
CA GLN A 121 -7.12 11.30 30.45
C GLN A 121 -5.63 11.35 30.86
N ILE A 122 -4.76 11.94 30.03
CA ILE A 122 -3.31 12.00 30.26
C ILE A 122 -2.94 13.41 30.73
N LYS A 123 -2.53 13.54 31.99
CA LYS A 123 -2.21 14.84 32.61
C LYS A 123 -0.76 14.99 33.02
N SER A 124 -0.01 13.90 33.13
CA SER A 124 1.39 13.90 33.56
C SER A 124 2.25 12.99 32.70
N TYR A 125 3.52 13.39 32.48
CA TYR A 125 4.53 12.57 31.82
C TYR A 125 4.68 11.16 32.41
N ARG A 126 4.30 10.95 33.68
CA ARG A 126 4.35 9.63 34.35
C ARG A 126 3.37 8.60 33.78
N GLN A 127 2.36 9.06 33.04
CA GLN A 127 1.41 8.21 32.31
C GLN A 127 1.91 7.85 30.90
N LEU A 128 3.05 8.40 30.48
CA LEU A 128 3.63 8.21 29.16
C LEU A 128 4.89 7.32 29.24
N PRO A 129 5.18 6.52 28.20
CA PRO A 129 4.42 6.40 26.96
C PRO A 129 3.17 5.51 27.10
N VAL A 130 2.18 5.73 26.25
CA VAL A 130 1.01 4.85 26.10
C VAL A 130 0.69 4.66 24.62
N ASN A 131 0.30 3.46 24.22
CA ASN A 131 -0.06 3.15 22.85
C ASN A 131 -1.44 2.48 22.81
N PHE A 132 -2.42 3.15 22.22
CA PHE A 132 -3.77 2.62 22.06
C PHE A 132 -3.97 2.08 20.66
N TYR A 133 -4.77 1.04 20.49
CA TYR A 133 -5.20 0.61 19.16
C TYR A 133 -6.63 0.11 19.14
N GLN A 134 -7.19 0.01 17.94
CA GLN A 134 -8.49 -0.64 17.71
C GLN A 134 -8.44 -1.44 16.41
N ILE A 135 -9.38 -2.38 16.25
CA ILE A 135 -9.70 -3.01 14.96
C ILE A 135 -11.14 -2.67 14.63
N GLN A 136 -11.35 -1.77 13.66
CA GLN A 136 -12.63 -1.10 13.48
C GLN A 136 -12.88 -0.71 12.01
N THR A 137 -14.16 -0.67 11.61
CA THR A 137 -14.61 -0.31 10.27
C THR A 137 -14.42 1.18 9.95
N LYS A 138 -13.64 1.47 8.91
CA LYS A 138 -13.42 2.80 8.36
C LYS A 138 -14.27 3.04 7.12
N PHE A 139 -14.52 4.31 6.83
CA PHE A 139 -15.17 4.72 5.59
C PHE A 139 -14.37 5.80 4.88
N ARG A 140 -14.03 5.61 3.60
CA ARG A 140 -13.46 6.61 2.70
C ARG A 140 -14.30 6.65 1.42
N ASP A 141 -14.83 7.80 1.04
CA ASP A 141 -15.67 7.92 -0.17
C ASP A 141 -14.82 7.99 -1.45
N GLU A 142 -14.08 6.91 -1.68
CA GLU A 142 -13.19 6.74 -2.83
C GLU A 142 -13.97 6.98 -4.14
N ILE A 143 -13.44 7.87 -4.99
CA ILE A 143 -14.09 8.30 -6.23
C ILE A 143 -14.24 7.14 -7.22
N ARG A 144 -13.29 6.21 -7.21
CA ARG A 144 -13.28 5.02 -8.08
C ARG A 144 -12.92 3.78 -7.24
N PRO A 145 -13.88 3.23 -6.48
CA PRO A 145 -13.63 2.00 -5.74
C PRO A 145 -13.45 0.86 -6.73
N ARG A 146 -12.28 0.23 -6.69
CA ARG A 146 -11.86 -0.83 -7.62
C ARG A 146 -11.20 -1.96 -6.84
N PHE A 147 -10.88 -3.06 -7.53
CA PHE A 147 -10.02 -4.11 -6.97
C PHE A 147 -10.60 -4.80 -5.71
N GLY A 148 -11.92 -4.95 -5.64
CA GLY A 148 -12.57 -5.71 -4.56
C GLY A 148 -12.34 -5.07 -3.19
N VAL A 149 -11.80 -5.86 -2.26
CA VAL A 149 -11.48 -5.45 -0.89
C VAL A 149 -10.19 -4.62 -0.78
N MET A 150 -9.38 -4.53 -1.84
CA MET A 150 -8.12 -3.79 -1.78
C MET A 150 -8.34 -2.27 -1.78
N ARG A 151 -9.36 -1.81 -2.52
CA ARG A 151 -9.73 -0.39 -2.61
C ARG A 151 -11.24 -0.20 -2.54
N GLY A 152 -11.80 -0.56 -1.39
CA GLY A 152 -13.20 -0.34 -1.04
C GLY A 152 -13.44 1.03 -0.40
N ARG A 153 -14.72 1.39 -0.24
CA ARG A 153 -15.15 2.55 0.53
C ARG A 153 -15.35 2.23 2.00
N GLU A 154 -15.82 1.03 2.31
CA GLU A 154 -15.95 0.53 3.68
C GLU A 154 -15.00 -0.66 3.88
N PHE A 155 -14.14 -0.60 4.90
CA PHE A 155 -13.12 -1.61 5.13
C PHE A 155 -12.73 -1.71 6.61
N ILE A 156 -12.19 -2.85 7.02
CA ILE A 156 -11.68 -3.03 8.40
C ILE A 156 -10.21 -2.65 8.42
N MET A 157 -9.85 -1.78 9.35
CA MET A 157 -8.50 -1.35 9.63
C MET A 157 -8.17 -1.56 11.09
N LYS A 158 -6.96 -2.03 11.37
CA LYS A 158 -6.34 -1.82 12.67
C LYS A 158 -5.64 -0.48 12.62
N ASP A 159 -5.92 0.40 13.57
CA ASP A 159 -5.26 1.70 13.71
C ASP A 159 -4.81 1.87 15.16
N ALA A 160 -3.55 2.27 15.34
CA ALA A 160 -2.92 2.45 16.64
C ALA A 160 -2.29 3.85 16.74
N TYR A 161 -2.19 4.37 17.96
CA TYR A 161 -1.76 5.73 18.26
C TYR A 161 -0.94 5.73 19.54
N SER A 162 0.34 6.09 19.45
CA SER A 162 1.19 6.30 20.63
C SER A 162 1.18 7.75 21.05
N PHE A 163 1.26 7.96 22.36
CA PHE A 163 1.51 9.24 22.98
C PHE A 163 2.78 9.12 23.80
N ASP A 164 3.70 10.03 23.57
CA ASP A 164 5.06 10.00 24.06
C ASP A 164 5.42 11.39 24.62
N LYS A 165 6.31 11.43 25.62
CA LYS A 165 6.67 12.69 26.30
C LYS A 165 7.60 13.58 25.47
N ASP A 166 8.39 12.95 24.60
CA ASP A 166 9.43 13.57 23.78
C ASP A 166 9.68 12.75 22.51
N MET A 167 10.53 13.28 21.64
CA MET A 167 10.82 12.69 20.33
C MET A 167 11.51 11.33 20.46
N ASP A 168 12.36 11.14 21.47
CA ASP A 168 13.05 9.88 21.73
C ASP A 168 12.04 8.78 22.12
N GLY A 169 11.05 9.11 22.95
CA GLY A 169 9.94 8.23 23.26
C GLY A 169 9.13 7.85 22.02
N LEU A 170 8.83 8.82 21.15
CA LEU A 170 8.14 8.57 19.89
C LEU A 170 8.92 7.64 18.97
N GLN A 171 10.24 7.81 18.84
CA GLN A 171 11.10 6.92 18.07
C GLN A 171 11.11 5.48 18.62
N GLU A 172 11.08 5.32 19.94
CA GLU A 172 10.96 4.01 20.60
C GLU A 172 9.61 3.36 20.30
N SER A 173 8.51 4.10 20.46
CA SER A 173 7.15 3.64 20.14
C SER A 173 7.01 3.25 18.68
N TYR A 174 7.60 4.04 17.78
CA TYR A 174 7.68 3.76 16.34
C TYR A 174 8.40 2.45 16.05
N ARG A 175 9.60 2.25 16.62
CA ARG A 175 10.37 1.01 16.42
C ARG A 175 9.60 -0.22 16.91
N LYS A 176 8.95 -0.14 18.08
CA LYS A 176 8.12 -1.23 18.59
C LYS A 176 6.98 -1.61 17.63
N MET A 177 6.36 -0.62 16.98
CA MET A 177 5.30 -0.85 16.00
C MET A 177 5.83 -1.40 14.68
N TYR A 178 6.96 -0.88 14.18
CA TYR A 178 7.67 -1.46 13.04
C TYR A 178 7.97 -2.94 13.27
N ASP A 179 8.60 -3.29 14.40
CA ASP A 179 8.94 -4.67 14.74
C ASP A 179 7.69 -5.56 14.92
N ALA A 180 6.61 -5.00 15.48
CA ALA A 180 5.33 -5.70 15.57
C ALA A 180 4.74 -6.02 14.20
N TYR A 181 4.84 -5.09 13.25
CA TYR A 181 4.32 -5.28 11.90
C TYR A 181 5.13 -6.31 11.13
N VAL A 182 6.46 -6.28 11.27
CA VAL A 182 7.34 -7.33 10.74
C VAL A 182 6.90 -8.70 11.25
N ARG A 183 6.67 -8.86 12.57
CA ARG A 183 6.17 -10.13 13.13
C ARG A 183 4.78 -10.50 12.62
N ILE A 184 3.86 -9.54 12.52
CA ILE A 184 2.50 -9.77 12.01
C ILE A 184 2.57 -10.32 10.58
N PHE A 185 3.21 -9.62 9.66
CA PHE A 185 3.25 -10.03 8.25
C PHE A 185 4.04 -11.32 8.03
N THR A 186 5.08 -11.57 8.84
CA THR A 186 5.78 -12.87 8.87
C THR A 186 4.83 -14.00 9.31
N ARG A 187 4.10 -13.83 10.43
CA ARG A 187 3.14 -14.84 10.91
C ARG A 187 1.94 -15.04 9.99
N LEU A 188 1.58 -14.03 9.20
CA LEU A 188 0.58 -14.13 8.14
C LEU A 188 1.10 -14.91 6.92
N GLY A 189 2.39 -15.25 6.86
CA GLY A 189 3.00 -16.03 5.78
C GLY A 189 3.10 -15.26 4.46
N LEU A 190 3.30 -13.94 4.53
CA LEU A 190 3.38 -13.07 3.36
C LEU A 190 4.85 -12.79 3.00
N ASP A 191 5.15 -12.70 1.71
CA ASP A 191 6.38 -12.06 1.24
C ASP A 191 6.14 -10.55 1.12
N PHE A 192 6.80 -9.80 1.99
CA PHE A 192 6.58 -8.36 2.18
C PHE A 192 7.90 -7.62 2.39
N ARG A 193 7.88 -6.31 2.14
CA ARG A 193 8.97 -5.40 2.49
C ARG A 193 8.44 -4.16 3.17
N ALA A 194 9.18 -3.68 4.16
CA ALA A 194 9.01 -2.34 4.70
C ALA A 194 9.85 -1.36 3.86
N VAL A 195 9.25 -0.27 3.43
CA VAL A 195 9.84 0.69 2.50
C VAL A 195 9.74 2.08 3.10
N ALA A 196 10.79 2.90 2.97
CA ALA A 196 10.71 4.29 3.37
C ALA A 196 9.70 5.03 2.47
N ALA A 197 8.80 5.80 3.10
CA ALA A 197 7.65 6.39 2.44
C ALA A 197 7.55 7.91 2.68
N ASP A 198 6.68 8.57 1.92
CA ASP A 198 6.33 9.96 2.18
C ASP A 198 5.45 10.08 3.44
N ASN A 199 5.44 11.26 4.07
CA ASN A 199 4.60 11.52 5.24
C ASN A 199 3.21 12.08 4.86
N GLY A 200 3.03 12.44 3.58
CA GLY A 200 1.79 12.90 2.97
C GLY A 200 1.07 14.01 3.75
N SER A 201 -0.25 14.06 3.57
CA SER A 201 -1.14 15.00 4.26
C SER A 201 -1.35 14.68 5.74
N ILE A 202 -0.98 13.48 6.20
CA ILE A 202 -1.02 13.08 7.60
C ILE A 202 0.06 13.85 8.39
N GLY A 203 1.17 14.21 7.77
CA GLY A 203 2.24 15.06 8.33
C GLY A 203 3.18 14.29 9.27
N GLY A 204 4.28 14.93 9.69
CA GLY A 204 5.27 14.33 10.59
C GLY A 204 6.63 14.08 9.94
N SER A 205 7.44 13.19 10.54
CA SER A 205 8.76 12.73 10.06
C SER A 205 8.90 11.21 10.24
N GLY A 206 9.70 10.51 9.44
CA GLY A 206 9.90 9.06 9.61
C GLY A 206 8.65 8.22 9.32
N SER A 207 8.53 7.74 8.09
CA SER A 207 7.38 7.00 7.57
C SER A 207 7.86 5.72 6.88
N HIS A 208 7.22 4.59 7.20
CA HIS A 208 7.47 3.32 6.51
C HIS A 208 6.14 2.67 6.12
N GLU A 209 6.01 2.36 4.84
CA GLU A 209 4.95 1.53 4.28
C GLU A 209 5.38 0.07 4.29
N PHE A 210 4.44 -0.85 4.46
CA PHE A 210 4.65 -2.29 4.37
C PHE A 210 3.91 -2.79 3.15
N HIS A 211 4.64 -3.29 2.16
CA HIS A 211 4.08 -3.78 0.90
C HIS A 211 4.18 -5.28 0.80
N VAL A 212 3.07 -5.93 0.43
CA VAL A 212 3.10 -7.30 -0.09
C VAL A 212 3.50 -7.25 -1.55
N MET A 213 4.47 -8.06 -1.94
CA MET A 213 5.01 -8.08 -3.30
C MET A 213 4.00 -8.75 -4.24
N ALA A 214 3.47 -7.98 -5.20
CA ALA A 214 2.49 -8.46 -6.19
C ALA A 214 2.44 -7.53 -7.41
N ASP A 215 2.38 -8.08 -8.62
CA ASP A 215 2.34 -7.32 -9.87
C ASP A 215 1.11 -6.41 -10.01
N THR A 216 0.04 -6.70 -9.25
CA THR A 216 -1.18 -5.88 -9.18
C THR A 216 -1.10 -4.73 -8.18
N GLY A 217 0.00 -4.60 -7.44
CA GLY A 217 0.24 -3.48 -6.53
C GLY A 217 0.09 -2.13 -7.20
N GLU A 218 -0.47 -1.12 -6.52
CA GLU A 218 -0.61 0.22 -7.08
C GLU A 218 0.69 1.03 -6.98
N ASP A 219 1.57 0.66 -6.05
CA ASP A 219 2.78 1.40 -5.72
C ASP A 219 4.02 0.78 -6.37
N ASP A 220 4.86 1.64 -6.94
CA ASP A 220 6.19 1.27 -7.44
C ASP A 220 7.21 1.40 -6.31
N ILE A 221 7.89 0.30 -6.02
CA ILE A 221 8.89 0.20 -4.95
C ILE A 221 10.27 0.15 -5.57
N ALA A 222 11.08 1.16 -5.28
CA ALA A 222 12.51 1.17 -5.57
C ALA A 222 13.26 0.42 -4.47
N TYR A 223 13.98 -0.65 -4.83
CA TYR A 223 14.77 -1.42 -3.86
C TYR A 223 16.14 -1.80 -4.43
N CYS A 224 17.10 -2.03 -3.55
CA CYS A 224 18.42 -2.54 -3.94
C CYS A 224 18.45 -4.06 -3.71
N PRO A 225 18.69 -4.89 -4.74
CA PRO A 225 18.76 -6.34 -4.57
C PRO A 225 19.91 -6.81 -3.67
N THR A 226 20.93 -5.98 -3.48
CA THR A 226 22.17 -6.29 -2.75
C THR A 226 22.23 -5.67 -1.34
N SER A 227 21.16 -5.00 -0.89
CA SER A 227 21.08 -4.41 0.44
C SER A 227 19.64 -4.33 0.97
N ASP A 228 19.47 -3.72 2.14
CA ASP A 228 18.16 -3.51 2.77
C ASP A 228 17.48 -2.21 2.30
N PHE A 229 18.05 -1.50 1.33
CA PHE A 229 17.42 -0.29 0.80
C PHE A 229 16.11 -0.65 0.08
N ALA A 230 15.01 -0.05 0.53
CA ALA A 230 13.73 -0.04 -0.15
C ALA A 230 12.97 1.25 0.17
N SER A 231 12.36 1.86 -0.84
CA SER A 231 11.58 3.08 -0.70
C SER A 231 10.51 3.14 -1.78
N ASN A 232 9.37 3.76 -1.49
CA ASN A 232 8.41 4.13 -2.51
C ASN A 232 9.12 5.02 -3.56
N VAL A 233 8.90 4.81 -4.87
CA VAL A 233 9.53 5.62 -5.93
C VAL A 233 9.28 7.13 -5.72
N GLU A 234 8.14 7.49 -5.13
CA GLU A 234 7.80 8.88 -4.78
C GLU A 234 8.76 9.48 -3.73
N ALA A 235 9.33 8.67 -2.84
CA ALA A 235 10.23 9.07 -1.77
C ALA A 235 11.72 8.74 -2.03
N ALA A 236 12.02 7.80 -2.93
CA ALA A 236 13.36 7.31 -3.18
C ALA A 236 14.28 8.42 -3.71
N GLU A 237 15.39 8.69 -3.02
CA GLU A 237 16.35 9.72 -3.43
C GLU A 237 17.00 9.37 -4.78
N ALA A 238 16.98 10.32 -5.71
CA ALA A 238 17.65 10.20 -6.98
C ALA A 238 19.04 10.85 -6.92
N LEU A 239 20.09 10.02 -6.99
CA LEU A 239 21.46 10.50 -7.10
C LEU A 239 21.72 11.07 -8.52
N PRO A 240 22.63 12.05 -8.65
CA PRO A 240 23.05 12.53 -9.97
C PRO A 240 23.72 11.41 -10.75
N LEU A 241 23.26 11.17 -11.98
CA LEU A 241 23.86 10.14 -12.86
C LEU A 241 25.16 10.60 -13.52
N ILE A 242 25.45 11.89 -13.46
CA ILE A 242 26.67 12.50 -13.96
C ILE A 242 27.41 13.08 -12.75
N ALA A 243 28.60 12.55 -12.45
CA ALA A 243 29.35 12.96 -11.26
C ALA A 243 29.84 14.41 -11.34
N GLU A 244 30.38 14.80 -12.50
CA GLU A 244 30.94 16.13 -12.72
C GLU A 244 30.52 16.68 -14.08
N ARG A 245 30.21 17.99 -14.12
CA ARG A 245 29.85 18.69 -15.35
C ARG A 245 31.06 18.77 -16.28
N ALA A 246 30.90 18.29 -17.52
CA ALA A 246 31.94 18.42 -18.52
C ALA A 246 32.06 19.87 -19.04
N ALA A 247 33.24 20.24 -19.53
CA ALA A 247 33.46 21.54 -20.14
C ALA A 247 32.69 21.67 -21.48
N PRO A 248 32.20 22.87 -21.84
CA PRO A 248 31.50 23.11 -23.10
C PRO A 248 32.35 22.73 -24.32
N LYS A 249 31.80 21.94 -25.24
CA LYS A 249 32.45 21.54 -26.50
C LYS A 249 31.73 22.04 -27.74
N GLU A 250 30.45 22.34 -27.64
CA GLU A 250 29.62 22.75 -28.76
C GLU A 250 29.24 24.23 -28.65
N ALA A 251 29.13 24.91 -29.80
CA ALA A 251 28.63 26.27 -29.86
C ALA A 251 27.10 26.29 -29.73
N LEU A 252 26.58 27.29 -29.01
CA LEU A 252 25.14 27.52 -28.91
C LEU A 252 24.54 27.75 -30.30
N LYS A 253 23.56 26.93 -30.69
CA LYS A 253 22.96 27.00 -32.03
C LYS A 253 21.45 26.77 -31.97
N LYS A 254 20.69 27.69 -32.60
CA LYS A 254 19.27 27.47 -32.92
C LYS A 254 19.17 26.49 -34.09
N THR A 255 18.50 25.37 -33.86
CA THR A 255 18.41 24.22 -34.77
C THR A 255 16.95 23.93 -35.11
N PRO A 256 16.57 23.86 -36.40
CA PRO A 256 15.21 23.51 -36.80
C PRO A 256 14.85 22.07 -36.43
N THR A 257 13.68 21.87 -35.86
CA THR A 257 13.09 20.59 -35.43
C THR A 257 11.58 20.57 -35.74
N PRO A 258 11.19 20.59 -37.03
CA PRO A 258 9.80 20.79 -37.43
C PRO A 258 8.89 19.65 -36.98
N GLY A 259 7.80 20.00 -36.29
CA GLY A 259 6.80 19.07 -35.75
C GLY A 259 7.30 18.19 -34.61
N LYS A 260 8.45 18.50 -33.99
CA LYS A 260 9.07 17.69 -32.92
C LYS A 260 8.86 18.37 -31.57
N ALA A 261 7.82 17.96 -30.85
CA ALA A 261 7.45 18.51 -29.54
C ALA A 261 7.89 17.65 -28.34
N LYS A 262 8.32 16.40 -28.57
CA LYS A 262 8.74 15.45 -27.52
C LYS A 262 10.24 15.22 -27.57
N CYS A 263 10.87 15.04 -26.42
CA CYS A 263 12.32 14.82 -26.30
C CYS A 263 12.79 13.64 -27.14
N GLU A 264 12.04 12.53 -27.15
CA GLU A 264 12.33 11.34 -27.95
C GLU A 264 12.33 11.65 -29.45
N ALA A 265 11.35 12.43 -29.90
CA ALA A 265 11.21 12.81 -31.30
C ALA A 265 12.30 13.81 -31.75
N VAL A 266 12.76 14.66 -30.84
CA VAL A 266 13.88 15.59 -31.06
C VAL A 266 15.20 14.84 -31.11
N ALA A 267 15.43 13.92 -30.16
CA ALA A 267 16.63 13.09 -30.10
C ALA A 267 16.78 12.22 -31.35
N GLU A 268 15.72 11.53 -31.76
CA GLU A 268 15.67 10.75 -32.99
C GLU A 268 15.93 11.62 -34.24
N TYR A 269 15.29 12.78 -34.33
CA TYR A 269 15.44 13.67 -35.48
C TYR A 269 16.85 14.27 -35.61
N LEU A 270 17.51 14.56 -34.48
CA LEU A 270 18.85 15.12 -34.45
C LEU A 270 19.96 14.05 -34.44
N ASP A 271 19.60 12.77 -34.43
CA ASP A 271 20.52 11.62 -34.33
C ASP A 271 21.44 11.73 -33.09
N ILE A 272 20.83 12.01 -31.94
CA ILE A 272 21.53 12.12 -30.65
C ILE A 272 20.88 11.21 -29.59
N PRO A 273 21.64 10.82 -28.54
CA PRO A 273 21.06 10.12 -27.40
C PRO A 273 20.00 10.97 -26.69
N LEU A 274 18.94 10.34 -26.17
CA LEU A 274 17.85 11.01 -25.44
C LEU A 274 18.38 11.78 -24.22
N GLU A 275 19.44 11.27 -23.60
CA GLU A 275 20.15 11.83 -22.45
C GLU A 275 20.76 13.21 -22.74
N ARG A 276 20.89 13.61 -24.01
CA ARG A 276 21.34 14.96 -24.39
C ARG A 276 20.21 16.00 -24.39
N THR A 277 18.96 15.57 -24.31
CA THR A 277 17.80 16.47 -24.35
C THR A 277 17.33 16.82 -22.95
N ILE A 278 16.68 17.99 -22.81
CA ILE A 278 16.05 18.45 -21.57
C ILE A 278 14.53 18.54 -21.78
N LYS A 279 13.79 17.88 -20.89
CA LYS A 279 12.35 18.04 -20.71
C LYS A 279 12.11 19.25 -19.80
N SER A 280 11.42 20.26 -20.32
CA SER A 280 11.01 21.46 -19.57
C SER A 280 9.55 21.34 -19.13
N ILE A 281 9.32 21.35 -17.82
CA ILE A 281 7.98 21.29 -17.22
C ILE A 281 7.69 22.63 -16.54
N ILE A 282 6.53 23.20 -16.84
CA ILE A 282 6.15 24.53 -16.35
C ILE A 282 5.11 24.40 -15.26
N LEU A 283 5.44 24.90 -14.08
CA LEU A 283 4.55 24.96 -12.93
C LEU A 283 4.26 26.42 -12.59
N ALA A 284 3.12 26.66 -11.94
CA ALA A 284 2.68 27.95 -11.46
C ALA A 284 2.30 27.87 -9.99
N THR A 285 2.59 28.94 -9.25
CA THR A 285 2.09 29.14 -7.89
C THR A 285 1.43 30.51 -7.78
N GLU A 286 0.23 30.52 -7.21
CA GLU A 286 -0.56 31.74 -7.05
C GLU A 286 0.10 32.72 -6.07
N ASN A 287 -0.05 34.00 -6.34
CA ASN A 287 0.34 35.08 -5.44
C ASN A 287 -0.89 35.95 -5.17
N GLU A 288 -1.24 36.20 -3.91
CA GLU A 288 -2.43 37.02 -3.57
C GLU A 288 -2.34 38.42 -4.21
N GLY A 289 -3.24 38.71 -5.14
CA GLY A 289 -3.36 40.01 -5.80
C GLY A 289 -2.23 40.36 -6.78
N ALA A 290 -1.40 39.39 -7.19
CA ALA A 290 -0.30 39.56 -8.14
C ALA A 290 -0.31 38.49 -9.24
N GLU A 291 0.48 38.71 -10.30
CA GLU A 291 0.71 37.68 -11.32
C GLU A 291 1.31 36.40 -10.68
N PRO A 292 0.97 35.21 -11.20
CA PRO A 292 1.50 33.95 -10.68
C PRO A 292 3.02 33.87 -10.84
N THR A 293 3.67 33.16 -9.93
CA THR A 293 5.10 32.82 -10.08
C THR A 293 5.21 31.62 -11.02
N ILE A 294 5.91 31.78 -12.15
CA ILE A 294 6.17 30.69 -13.10
C ILE A 294 7.53 30.03 -12.84
N TRP A 295 7.51 28.71 -12.76
CA TRP A 295 8.64 27.85 -12.50
C TRP A 295 8.90 26.96 -13.72
N LEU A 296 10.15 26.90 -14.18
CA LEU A 296 10.62 25.98 -15.22
C LEU A 296 11.49 24.92 -14.55
N LEU A 297 10.98 23.69 -14.54
CA LEU A 297 11.67 22.51 -14.01
C LEU A 297 12.33 21.76 -15.16
N MET A 298 13.64 21.53 -15.05
CA MET A 298 14.45 20.90 -16.09
C MET A 298 14.85 19.49 -15.66
N LEU A 299 14.38 18.51 -16.43
CA LEU A 299 14.71 17.09 -16.30
C LEU A 299 15.46 16.62 -17.56
N ARG A 300 16.31 15.60 -17.44
CA ARG A 300 16.89 14.94 -18.62
C ARG A 300 15.76 14.28 -19.42
N GLY A 301 15.87 14.20 -20.74
CA GLY A 301 14.78 13.78 -21.63
C GLY A 301 14.17 12.42 -21.28
N ASP A 302 15.01 11.51 -20.77
CA ASP A 302 14.66 10.17 -20.30
C ASP A 302 14.20 10.12 -18.83
N HIS A 303 14.01 11.24 -18.14
CA HIS A 303 13.55 11.30 -16.75
C HIS A 303 12.11 11.83 -16.64
N ASP A 304 11.44 11.43 -15.57
CA ASP A 304 10.06 11.81 -15.27
C ASP A 304 10.00 12.59 -13.96
N LEU A 305 9.10 13.58 -13.89
CA LEU A 305 8.96 14.46 -12.74
C LEU A 305 8.43 13.67 -11.55
N ASN A 306 8.99 13.95 -10.39
CA ASN A 306 8.44 13.53 -9.12
C ASN A 306 7.72 14.72 -8.47
N GLU A 307 6.39 14.75 -8.56
CA GLU A 307 5.55 15.83 -8.04
C GLU A 307 5.64 15.94 -6.51
N ILE A 308 5.80 14.83 -5.79
CA ILE A 308 5.91 14.79 -4.33
C ILE A 308 7.21 15.47 -3.86
N LYS A 309 8.34 15.20 -4.53
CA LYS A 309 9.60 15.88 -4.23
C LYS A 309 9.55 17.37 -4.55
N VAL A 310 8.90 17.73 -5.64
CA VAL A 310 8.72 19.13 -6.05
C VAL A 310 7.88 19.91 -5.04
N ASN A 311 6.81 19.32 -4.51
CA ASN A 311 5.95 19.95 -3.50
C ASN A 311 6.74 20.38 -2.24
N LYS A 312 7.77 19.61 -1.87
CA LYS A 312 8.62 19.90 -0.70
C LYS A 312 9.60 21.06 -0.92
N LEU A 313 9.73 21.57 -2.14
CA LEU A 313 10.64 22.66 -2.43
C LEU A 313 10.07 24.03 -1.98
N PRO A 314 10.91 24.95 -1.46
CA PRO A 314 10.46 26.26 -1.03
C PRO A 314 9.71 27.01 -2.14
N GLY A 315 8.46 27.37 -1.86
CA GLY A 315 7.60 28.09 -2.79
C GLY A 315 6.87 27.22 -3.81
N LEU A 316 6.89 25.88 -3.66
CA LEU A 316 6.18 24.94 -4.54
C LEU A 316 5.19 24.03 -3.77
N ALA A 317 4.86 24.31 -2.52
CA ALA A 317 3.96 23.46 -1.72
C ALA A 317 2.54 23.31 -2.31
N GLU A 318 2.04 24.32 -3.01
CA GLU A 318 0.71 24.35 -3.63
C GLU A 318 0.82 24.70 -5.12
N PHE A 319 1.73 24.03 -5.82
CA PHE A 319 1.89 24.23 -7.26
C PHE A 319 0.73 23.66 -8.06
N ARG A 320 0.51 24.23 -9.23
CA ARG A 320 -0.25 23.61 -10.33
C ARG A 320 0.59 23.59 -11.60
N PHE A 321 0.25 22.75 -12.55
CA PHE A 321 0.77 22.90 -13.90
C PHE A 321 0.31 24.24 -14.48
N ALA A 322 1.21 24.94 -15.17
CA ALA A 322 0.85 26.19 -15.85
C ALA A 322 -0.14 25.91 -16.98
N THR A 323 -1.09 26.82 -17.19
CA THR A 323 -2.04 26.70 -18.29
C THR A 323 -1.37 27.03 -19.63
N GLU A 324 -1.97 26.63 -20.74
CA GLU A 324 -1.42 26.95 -22.06
C GLU A 324 -1.35 28.47 -22.29
N GLU A 325 -2.33 29.22 -21.81
CA GLU A 325 -2.36 30.68 -21.89
C GLU A 325 -1.17 31.31 -21.16
N GLU A 326 -0.89 30.85 -19.93
CA GLU A 326 0.27 31.32 -19.16
C GLU A 326 1.59 30.95 -19.83
N ILE A 327 1.68 29.75 -20.39
CA ILE A 327 2.87 29.31 -21.13
C ILE A 327 3.11 30.22 -22.34
N VAL A 328 2.07 30.51 -23.14
CA VAL A 328 2.19 31.41 -24.29
C VAL A 328 2.52 32.85 -23.86
N GLU A 329 2.00 33.31 -22.74
CA GLU A 329 2.29 34.64 -22.21
C GLU A 329 3.75 34.77 -21.72
N TRP A 330 4.27 33.77 -20.98
CA TRP A 330 5.62 33.80 -20.42
C TRP A 330 6.71 33.41 -21.40
N PHE A 331 6.45 32.45 -22.28
CA PHE A 331 7.45 31.88 -23.18
C PHE A 331 7.24 32.34 -24.63
N GLY A 332 6.01 32.66 -25.04
CA GLY A 332 5.73 33.09 -26.41
C GLY A 332 5.53 31.96 -27.42
N THR A 333 5.48 30.71 -26.96
CA THR A 333 5.27 29.52 -27.79
C THR A 333 4.28 28.59 -27.09
N PRO A 334 3.52 27.75 -27.83
CA PRO A 334 2.84 26.61 -27.24
C PRO A 334 3.83 25.60 -26.62
N PRO A 335 3.34 24.67 -25.77
CA PRO A 335 4.12 23.56 -25.23
C PRO A 335 4.86 22.74 -26.30
N GLY A 336 6.01 22.17 -25.92
CA GLY A 336 6.83 21.31 -26.79
C GLY A 336 8.11 21.95 -27.32
N TYR A 337 8.24 23.28 -27.22
CA TYR A 337 9.43 24.04 -27.66
C TYR A 337 9.96 24.96 -26.55
N LEU A 338 9.66 24.62 -25.29
CA LEU A 338 9.93 25.45 -24.13
C LEU A 338 11.38 25.32 -23.66
N GLY A 339 11.96 26.43 -23.21
CA GLY A 339 13.30 26.45 -22.63
C GLY A 339 13.59 27.71 -21.81
N PRO A 340 14.71 27.71 -21.09
CA PRO A 340 15.07 28.80 -20.19
C PRO A 340 15.62 30.06 -20.90
N LEU A 341 15.91 30.00 -22.20
CA LEU A 341 16.50 31.09 -22.98
C LEU A 341 15.42 31.98 -23.59
N ASN A 342 15.61 33.31 -23.54
CA ASN A 342 14.76 34.29 -24.22
C ASN A 342 13.26 34.23 -23.85
N THR A 343 12.92 34.02 -22.58
CA THR A 343 11.53 34.09 -22.12
C THR A 343 10.99 35.54 -22.23
N LYS A 344 9.68 35.71 -22.43
CA LYS A 344 9.02 37.02 -22.49
C LYS A 344 8.89 37.67 -21.12
N LYS A 345 8.68 36.87 -20.08
CA LYS A 345 8.56 37.29 -18.68
C LYS A 345 9.58 36.53 -17.80
N PRO A 346 9.91 37.07 -16.62
CA PRO A 346 10.80 36.38 -15.67
C PRO A 346 10.22 35.04 -15.22
N ILE A 347 11.11 34.04 -15.06
CA ILE A 347 10.80 32.71 -14.56
C ILE A 347 11.79 32.31 -13.47
N LYS A 348 11.40 31.36 -12.62
CA LYS A 348 12.33 30.66 -11.72
C LYS A 348 12.73 29.33 -12.33
N VAL A 349 14.03 29.01 -12.35
CA VAL A 349 14.55 27.78 -12.95
C VAL A 349 15.04 26.83 -11.86
N ILE A 350 14.54 25.59 -11.90
CA ILE A 350 15.02 24.48 -11.07
C ILE A 350 15.53 23.39 -11.99
N ALA A 351 16.74 22.91 -11.77
CA ALA A 351 17.31 21.78 -12.50
C ALA A 351 17.41 20.55 -11.61
N ASP A 352 17.04 19.39 -12.16
CA ASP A 352 17.39 18.11 -11.55
C ASP A 352 18.90 17.99 -11.35
N ARG A 353 19.33 17.29 -10.30
CA ARG A 353 20.75 17.04 -9.99
C ARG A 353 21.54 16.51 -11.19
N THR A 354 20.94 15.66 -12.03
CA THR A 354 21.58 15.16 -13.25
C THR A 354 21.75 16.27 -14.28
N VAL A 355 20.71 17.08 -14.48
CA VAL A 355 20.70 18.20 -15.45
C VAL A 355 21.68 19.29 -15.04
N ALA A 356 21.83 19.55 -13.75
CA ALA A 356 22.83 20.47 -13.22
C ALA A 356 24.25 20.07 -13.65
N ASN A 357 24.52 18.77 -13.86
CA ASN A 357 25.81 18.28 -14.31
C ASN A 357 25.88 18.00 -15.82
N MET A 358 24.87 18.37 -16.61
CA MET A 358 24.92 18.25 -18.07
C MET A 358 25.69 19.41 -18.71
N SER A 359 26.27 19.13 -19.88
CA SER A 359 26.91 20.08 -20.79
C SER A 359 26.43 19.83 -22.22
N ASP A 360 26.53 20.85 -23.07
CA ASP A 360 26.16 20.79 -24.50
C ASP A 360 24.76 20.19 -24.75
N PHE A 361 23.79 20.49 -23.90
CA PHE A 361 22.47 19.88 -23.94
C PHE A 361 21.53 20.58 -24.93
N VAL A 362 20.41 19.92 -25.21
CA VAL A 362 19.36 20.40 -26.11
C VAL A 362 18.12 20.81 -25.32
N VAL A 363 17.60 22.01 -25.56
CA VAL A 363 16.38 22.54 -24.92
C VAL A 363 15.57 23.35 -25.94
N GLY A 364 14.28 23.57 -25.70
CA GLY A 364 13.45 24.38 -26.60
C GLY A 364 13.92 25.83 -26.74
N THR A 365 13.63 26.47 -27.88
CA THR A 365 14.02 27.88 -28.14
C THR A 365 12.97 28.91 -27.73
N ASN A 366 11.84 28.45 -27.19
CA ASN A 366 10.62 29.25 -27.07
C ASN A 366 10.04 29.70 -28.42
N GLU A 367 10.23 28.90 -29.47
CA GLU A 367 9.70 29.13 -30.81
C GLU A 367 9.31 27.80 -31.45
N VAL A 368 8.12 27.75 -32.04
CA VAL A 368 7.60 26.54 -32.69
C VAL A 368 8.59 26.05 -33.74
N ASP A 369 8.80 24.72 -33.76
CA ASP A 369 9.67 24.02 -34.71
C ASP A 369 11.17 24.28 -34.54
N PHE A 370 11.61 24.81 -33.39
CA PHE A 370 13.03 25.01 -33.12
C PHE A 370 13.45 24.56 -31.71
N HIS A 371 14.69 24.08 -31.62
CA HIS A 371 15.41 23.77 -30.38
C HIS A 371 16.81 24.40 -30.40
N THR A 372 17.37 24.63 -29.22
CA THR A 372 18.75 25.13 -29.07
C THR A 372 19.64 23.95 -28.71
N THR A 373 20.66 23.71 -29.51
CA THR A 373 21.67 22.67 -29.28
C THR A 373 22.95 23.29 -28.72
N GLY A 374 23.71 22.50 -27.95
CA GLY A 374 25.00 22.92 -27.40
C GLY A 374 24.87 23.89 -26.22
N VAL A 375 23.76 23.89 -25.49
CA VAL A 375 23.53 24.78 -24.35
C VAL A 375 24.38 24.37 -23.15
N ASN A 376 24.95 25.36 -22.46
CA ASN A 376 25.78 25.16 -21.28
C ASN A 376 25.43 26.14 -20.15
N TRP A 377 25.35 25.61 -18.93
CA TRP A 377 25.31 26.38 -17.70
C TRP A 377 26.55 27.27 -17.54
N GLY A 378 26.39 28.42 -16.90
CA GLY A 378 27.40 29.48 -16.72
C GLY A 378 27.68 30.29 -18.00
N ARG A 379 27.83 29.61 -19.15
CA ARG A 379 28.12 30.26 -20.44
C ARG A 379 26.88 30.90 -21.07
N ASP A 380 25.80 30.14 -21.18
CA ASP A 380 24.57 30.58 -21.88
C ASP A 380 23.41 30.82 -20.91
N LEU A 381 23.46 30.20 -19.73
CA LEU A 381 22.44 30.26 -18.68
C LEU A 381 23.09 30.50 -17.31
N PRO A 382 22.43 31.19 -16.37
CA PRO A 382 22.91 31.25 -15.00
C PRO A 382 22.90 29.86 -14.34
N GLU A 383 23.69 29.69 -13.27
CA GLU A 383 23.63 28.45 -12.48
C GLU A 383 22.21 28.25 -11.89
N PRO A 384 21.66 27.02 -11.96
CA PRO A 384 20.29 26.76 -11.53
C PRO A 384 20.19 26.56 -10.02
N VAL A 385 18.98 26.68 -9.49
CA VAL A 385 18.65 26.02 -8.21
C VAL A 385 18.61 24.52 -8.47
N VAL A 386 19.44 23.76 -7.75
CA VAL A 386 19.56 22.31 -7.94
C VAL A 386 18.72 21.59 -6.89
N ALA A 387 17.89 20.65 -7.34
CA ALA A 387 17.06 19.82 -6.47
C ALA A 387 16.89 18.40 -7.02
N ASP A 388 16.55 17.45 -6.17
CA ASP A 388 16.05 16.14 -6.60
C ASP A 388 14.56 16.31 -6.96
N ILE A 389 14.24 16.24 -8.25
CA ILE A 389 12.88 16.46 -8.77
C ILE A 389 12.43 15.33 -9.70
N ARG A 390 13.16 14.21 -9.74
CA ARG A 390 12.88 13.09 -10.65
C ARG A 390 12.52 11.82 -9.91
N ASN A 391 11.79 10.94 -10.58
CA ASN A 391 11.67 9.55 -10.15
C ASN A 391 12.98 8.80 -10.42
N VAL A 392 13.30 7.87 -9.53
CA VAL A 392 14.38 6.90 -9.76
C VAL A 392 13.98 5.91 -10.86
N LYS A 393 14.96 5.36 -11.57
CA LYS A 393 14.75 4.34 -12.59
C LYS A 393 15.54 3.07 -12.27
N LYS A 394 15.07 1.93 -12.79
CA LYS A 394 15.83 0.68 -12.73
C LYS A 394 17.23 0.89 -13.31
N GLY A 395 18.26 0.49 -12.56
CA GLY A 395 19.66 0.68 -12.91
C GLY A 395 20.30 1.95 -12.33
N ASP A 396 19.52 2.87 -11.74
CA ASP A 396 20.08 4.01 -11.02
C ASP A 396 20.94 3.53 -9.84
N PRO A 397 22.02 4.25 -9.46
CA PRO A 397 22.79 3.93 -8.28
C PRO A 397 21.91 4.05 -7.02
N SER A 398 21.96 3.03 -6.16
CA SER A 398 21.24 3.03 -4.89
C SER A 398 21.79 4.14 -3.97
N PRO A 399 20.92 4.91 -3.29
CA PRO A 399 21.35 6.00 -2.41
C PRO A 399 22.14 5.52 -1.18
N ASP A 400 22.07 4.23 -0.86
CA ASP A 400 22.89 3.62 0.20
C ASP A 400 24.33 3.24 -0.26
N GLY A 401 24.64 3.44 -1.55
CA GLY A 401 25.96 3.20 -2.14
C GLY A 401 26.32 1.72 -2.37
N LYS A 402 25.39 0.77 -2.19
CA LYS A 402 25.70 -0.68 -2.22
C LYS A 402 25.29 -1.42 -3.49
N GLY A 403 24.86 -0.72 -4.53
CA GLY A 403 24.41 -1.34 -5.77
C GLY A 403 23.58 -0.41 -6.62
N VAL A 404 22.63 -1.00 -7.36
CA VAL A 404 21.69 -0.29 -8.22
C VAL A 404 20.26 -0.59 -7.80
N ILE A 405 19.36 0.33 -8.12
CA ILE A 405 17.92 0.23 -7.89
C ILE A 405 17.31 -0.76 -8.90
N ASP A 406 16.47 -1.66 -8.41
CA ASP A 406 15.44 -2.34 -9.19
C ASP A 406 14.06 -1.83 -8.74
N ILE A 407 13.05 -2.06 -9.57
CA ILE A 407 11.68 -1.62 -9.32
C ILE A 407 10.74 -2.82 -9.38
N CYS A 408 9.89 -2.97 -8.37
CA CYS A 408 8.81 -3.94 -8.32
C CYS A 408 7.52 -3.27 -7.87
N ARG A 409 6.38 -3.96 -8.02
CA ARG A 409 5.09 -3.45 -7.56
C ARG A 409 4.69 -4.06 -6.22
N GLY A 410 4.08 -3.24 -5.37
CA GLY A 410 3.70 -3.63 -4.02
C GLY A 410 2.27 -3.22 -3.67
N ILE A 411 1.57 -4.04 -2.90
CA ILE A 411 0.28 -3.68 -2.31
C ILE A 411 0.54 -3.19 -0.88
N GLU A 412 0.32 -1.90 -0.61
CA GLU A 412 0.44 -1.33 0.73
C GLU A 412 -0.59 -1.97 1.68
N VAL A 413 -0.12 -2.76 2.65
CA VAL A 413 -0.96 -3.46 3.65
C VAL A 413 -0.86 -2.85 5.05
N GLY A 414 0.13 -2.00 5.30
CA GLY A 414 0.25 -1.25 6.54
C GLY A 414 1.22 -0.08 6.44
N HIS A 415 1.12 0.84 7.39
CA HIS A 415 1.88 2.09 7.39
C HIS A 415 2.14 2.55 8.82
N VAL A 416 3.38 2.94 9.13
CA VAL A 416 3.78 3.51 10.41
C VAL A 416 4.34 4.93 10.25
N PHE A 417 3.86 5.88 11.07
CA PHE A 417 4.21 7.30 11.00
C PHE A 417 4.62 7.86 12.36
N GLN A 418 5.58 8.79 12.38
CA GLN A 418 5.80 9.69 13.54
C GLN A 418 5.13 11.03 13.24
N LEU A 419 3.96 11.27 13.84
CA LEU A 419 3.14 12.47 13.61
C LEU A 419 3.72 13.72 14.28
N GLY A 420 4.56 13.54 15.31
CA GLY A 420 5.06 14.63 16.13
C GLY A 420 3.93 15.28 16.91
N THR A 421 3.88 16.62 16.93
CA THR A 421 2.91 17.39 17.72
C THR A 421 1.72 17.93 16.92
N LYS A 422 1.57 17.54 15.64
CA LYS A 422 0.57 18.12 14.72
C LYS A 422 -0.85 18.16 15.30
N TYR A 423 -1.33 17.05 15.86
CA TYR A 423 -2.68 16.95 16.43
C TYR A 423 -2.73 17.47 17.87
N SER A 424 -1.69 17.19 18.66
CA SER A 424 -1.65 17.59 20.05
C SER A 424 -1.56 19.11 20.23
N GLU A 425 -0.87 19.83 19.34
CA GLU A 425 -0.88 21.28 19.30
C GLU A 425 -2.25 21.83 18.86
N ALA A 426 -2.79 21.33 17.74
CA ALA A 426 -4.06 21.81 17.19
C ALA A 426 -5.25 21.61 18.16
N MET A 427 -5.24 20.51 18.91
CA MET A 427 -6.33 20.13 19.83
C MET A 427 -5.99 20.37 21.31
N ASN A 428 -4.88 21.06 21.61
CA ASN A 428 -4.40 21.35 22.96
C ASN A 428 -4.28 20.12 23.88
N ALA A 429 -3.76 19.02 23.34
CA ALA A 429 -3.49 17.78 24.05
C ALA A 429 -2.11 17.82 24.73
N THR A 430 -2.04 18.49 25.87
CA THR A 430 -0.79 18.67 26.64
C THR A 430 -0.73 17.81 27.89
N CYS A 431 0.48 17.43 28.32
CA CYS A 431 0.75 16.85 29.63
C CYS A 431 1.82 17.65 30.39
N LEU A 432 1.84 17.58 31.72
CA LEU A 432 2.91 18.21 32.52
C LEU A 432 4.22 17.44 32.37
N ASP A 433 5.30 18.15 32.05
CA ASP A 433 6.67 17.63 32.03
C ASP A 433 7.28 17.47 33.44
N GLU A 434 8.54 17.03 33.51
CA GLU A 434 9.28 16.83 34.77
C GLU A 434 9.46 18.14 35.57
N SER A 435 9.37 19.30 34.91
CA SER A 435 9.44 20.63 35.52
C SER A 435 8.06 21.20 35.85
N GLY A 436 6.97 20.47 35.60
CA GLY A 436 5.60 20.91 35.81
C GLY A 436 5.08 21.89 34.75
N LYS A 437 5.70 21.97 33.57
CA LYS A 437 5.22 22.80 32.45
C LYS A 437 4.37 21.96 31.49
N PRO A 438 3.28 22.52 30.94
CA PRO A 438 2.49 21.83 29.92
C PRO A 438 3.29 21.74 28.61
N GLN A 439 3.40 20.52 28.07
CA GLN A 439 4.01 20.24 26.77
C GLN A 439 3.03 19.46 25.90
N PRO A 440 2.93 19.75 24.59
CA PRO A 440 2.16 18.93 23.67
C PRO A 440 2.75 17.52 23.61
N MET A 441 1.89 16.50 23.64
CA MET A 441 2.33 15.11 23.54
C MET A 441 2.87 14.82 22.14
N GLN A 442 3.98 14.09 22.04
CA GLN A 442 4.47 13.57 20.78
C GLN A 442 3.61 12.37 20.39
N MET A 443 3.24 12.27 19.11
CA MET A 443 2.32 11.25 18.64
C MET A 443 2.91 10.41 17.50
N GLY A 444 2.57 9.14 17.48
CA GLY A 444 2.75 8.25 16.33
C GLY A 444 1.42 7.62 15.93
N CYS A 445 1.25 7.26 14.65
CA CYS A 445 0.09 6.49 14.20
C CYS A 445 0.49 5.34 13.29
N TYR A 446 -0.27 4.24 13.40
CA TYR A 446 0.13 2.95 12.84
C TYR A 446 -1.10 2.20 12.30
N GLY A 447 -1.23 2.10 10.97
CA GLY A 447 -2.36 1.49 10.26
C GLY A 447 -2.06 0.12 9.63
N ILE A 448 -3.02 -0.81 9.66
CA ILE A 448 -2.99 -2.08 8.90
C ILE A 448 -4.36 -2.28 8.27
N GLY A 449 -4.42 -2.46 6.96
CA GLY A 449 -5.64 -2.80 6.24
C GLY A 449 -6.00 -4.28 6.42
N VAL A 450 -6.69 -4.63 7.51
CA VAL A 450 -7.04 -6.03 7.87
C VAL A 450 -7.75 -6.77 6.73
N THR A 451 -8.70 -6.10 6.08
CA THR A 451 -9.44 -6.69 4.96
C THR A 451 -8.66 -6.69 3.66
N ARG A 452 -7.77 -5.71 3.45
CA ARG A 452 -6.85 -5.63 2.31
C ARG A 452 -5.83 -6.76 2.31
N ILE A 453 -5.37 -7.20 3.50
CA ILE A 453 -4.45 -8.35 3.66
C ILE A 453 -4.96 -9.60 2.94
N LEU A 454 -6.28 -9.88 3.00
CA LEU A 454 -6.83 -11.07 2.33
C LEU A 454 -6.67 -10.98 0.80
N GLY A 455 -6.95 -9.79 0.24
CA GLY A 455 -6.75 -9.56 -1.19
C GLY A 455 -5.28 -9.72 -1.57
N ALA A 456 -4.38 -9.11 -0.80
CA ALA A 456 -2.93 -9.18 -1.02
C ALA A 456 -2.38 -10.61 -0.92
N ALA A 457 -2.82 -11.39 0.08
CA ALA A 457 -2.45 -12.79 0.25
C ALA A 457 -2.84 -13.64 -0.96
N ILE A 458 -4.03 -13.39 -1.53
CA ILE A 458 -4.52 -14.09 -2.72
C ILE A 458 -3.76 -13.65 -3.97
N GLU A 459 -3.50 -12.36 -4.17
CA GLU A 459 -2.70 -11.89 -5.32
C GLU A 459 -1.29 -12.50 -5.35
N GLN A 460 -0.71 -12.76 -4.18
CA GLN A 460 0.57 -13.45 -4.07
C GLN A 460 0.47 -14.97 -4.24
N ASN A 461 -0.67 -15.58 -3.91
CA ASN A 461 -0.82 -17.03 -3.81
C ASN A 461 -2.13 -17.54 -4.44
N PHE A 462 -2.09 -17.85 -5.73
CA PHE A 462 -3.20 -18.49 -6.44
C PHE A 462 -2.70 -19.40 -7.57
N ASP A 463 -3.57 -20.26 -8.08
CA ASP A 463 -3.40 -20.98 -9.34
C ASP A 463 -4.73 -21.05 -10.11
N ASP A 464 -4.74 -21.76 -11.25
CA ASP A 464 -5.94 -21.92 -12.08
C ASP A 464 -7.11 -22.61 -11.36
N ARG A 465 -6.83 -23.37 -10.29
CA ARG A 465 -7.85 -24.08 -9.49
C ARG A 465 -8.46 -23.16 -8.42
N GLY A 466 -7.74 -22.13 -7.98
CA GLY A 466 -8.26 -21.16 -7.01
C GLY A 466 -7.23 -20.59 -6.04
N ILE A 467 -7.69 -20.31 -4.82
CA ILE A 467 -6.88 -19.65 -3.79
C ILE A 467 -5.87 -20.64 -3.19
N ILE A 468 -4.70 -20.14 -2.81
CA ILE A 468 -3.71 -20.89 -2.02
C ILE A 468 -3.39 -20.07 -0.76
N TRP A 469 -3.97 -20.42 0.38
CA TRP A 469 -3.73 -19.68 1.61
C TRP A 469 -2.38 -20.04 2.26
N PRO A 470 -1.72 -19.07 2.93
CA PRO A 470 -0.88 -19.39 4.08
C PRO A 470 -1.73 -20.08 5.16
N GLU A 471 -1.16 -21.10 5.81
CA GLU A 471 -1.87 -21.95 6.78
C GLU A 471 -2.48 -21.13 7.92
N SER A 472 -1.80 -20.07 8.37
CA SER A 472 -2.22 -19.22 9.48
C SER A 472 -3.51 -18.43 9.23
N ILE A 473 -3.92 -18.24 7.97
CA ILE A 473 -5.10 -17.45 7.60
C ILE A 473 -6.12 -18.22 6.76
N ALA A 474 -5.88 -19.49 6.45
CA ALA A 474 -6.84 -20.32 5.72
C ALA A 474 -8.19 -20.41 6.46
N PRO A 475 -9.34 -20.40 5.78
CA PRO A 475 -10.65 -20.43 6.44
C PRO A 475 -10.90 -21.72 7.24
N PHE A 476 -10.30 -22.83 6.79
CA PHE A 476 -10.14 -24.11 7.47
C PHE A 476 -8.76 -24.65 7.12
N GLU A 477 -8.16 -25.45 7.99
CA GLU A 477 -6.85 -26.07 7.75
C GLU A 477 -7.00 -27.40 7.00
N VAL A 478 -8.05 -28.18 7.34
CA VAL A 478 -8.30 -29.50 6.75
C VAL A 478 -9.74 -29.59 6.25
N VAL A 479 -9.91 -30.16 5.05
CA VAL A 479 -11.19 -30.64 4.56
C VAL A 479 -11.20 -32.16 4.43
N LEU A 480 -12.24 -32.78 4.98
CA LEU A 480 -12.54 -34.20 4.79
C LEU A 480 -13.60 -34.35 3.70
N CYS A 481 -13.29 -35.14 2.68
CA CYS A 481 -14.14 -35.40 1.51
C CYS A 481 -14.57 -36.88 1.47
N PRO A 482 -15.59 -37.29 2.24
CA PRO A 482 -16.12 -38.65 2.23
C PRO A 482 -16.91 -38.97 0.94
N MET A 483 -16.50 -40.03 0.27
CA MET A 483 -17.13 -40.55 -0.95
C MET A 483 -18.32 -41.43 -0.60
N GLY A 484 -19.52 -40.84 -0.60
CA GLY A 484 -20.76 -41.55 -0.24
C GLY A 484 -21.02 -41.62 1.26
N TYR A 485 -20.83 -40.50 1.97
CA TYR A 485 -21.05 -40.34 3.41
C TYR A 485 -22.44 -40.84 3.90
N ASP A 486 -23.46 -40.71 3.07
CA ASP A 486 -24.83 -41.14 3.33
C ASP A 486 -25.10 -42.61 2.97
N ARG A 487 -24.20 -43.25 2.19
CA ARG A 487 -24.39 -44.58 1.59
C ARG A 487 -23.48 -45.66 2.15
N SER A 488 -22.31 -45.29 2.69
CA SER A 488 -21.36 -46.24 3.29
C SER A 488 -21.15 -45.92 4.78
N ASP A 489 -21.60 -46.83 5.64
CA ASP A 489 -21.41 -46.71 7.09
C ASP A 489 -19.91 -46.68 7.45
N ALA A 490 -19.08 -47.47 6.76
CA ALA A 490 -17.64 -47.49 6.97
C ALA A 490 -16.97 -46.14 6.63
N VAL A 491 -17.37 -45.51 5.51
CA VAL A 491 -16.88 -44.17 5.15
C VAL A 491 -17.35 -43.13 6.16
N ARG A 492 -18.63 -43.18 6.57
CA ARG A 492 -19.19 -42.25 7.56
C ARG A 492 -18.47 -42.34 8.90
N GLU A 493 -18.34 -43.54 9.45
CA GLU A 493 -17.68 -43.79 10.73
C GLU A 493 -16.22 -43.33 10.71
N GLN A 494 -15.47 -43.64 9.64
CA GLN A 494 -14.08 -43.23 9.54
C GLN A 494 -13.94 -41.70 9.36
N ALA A 495 -14.82 -41.07 8.58
CA ALA A 495 -14.80 -39.62 8.40
C ALA A 495 -15.17 -38.86 9.70
N ASP A 496 -16.17 -39.34 10.44
CA ASP A 496 -16.57 -38.78 11.74
C ASP A 496 -15.46 -38.96 12.78
N LYS A 497 -14.85 -40.16 12.84
CA LYS A 497 -13.71 -40.43 13.73
C LYS A 497 -12.54 -39.49 13.45
N LEU A 498 -12.16 -39.35 12.18
CA LEU A 498 -11.03 -38.51 11.78
C LEU A 498 -11.30 -37.02 12.00
N HIS A 499 -12.55 -36.58 11.77
CA HIS A 499 -13.00 -35.24 12.11
C HIS A 499 -12.80 -34.95 13.60
N ASP A 500 -13.27 -35.84 14.46
CA ASP A 500 -13.22 -35.65 15.91
C ASP A 500 -11.78 -35.72 16.45
N GLU A 501 -10.95 -36.61 15.91
CA GLU A 501 -9.53 -36.73 16.27
C GLU A 501 -8.75 -35.46 15.93
N LEU A 502 -8.88 -34.96 14.69
CA LEU A 502 -8.20 -33.73 14.26
C LEU A 502 -8.73 -32.50 15.03
N THR A 503 -10.04 -32.42 15.26
CA THR A 503 -10.65 -31.33 16.05
C THR A 503 -10.16 -31.35 17.49
N ALA A 504 -10.02 -32.53 18.11
CA ALA A 504 -9.48 -32.68 19.46
C ALA A 504 -8.01 -32.25 19.57
N ALA A 505 -7.25 -32.32 18.47
CA ALA A 505 -5.90 -31.79 18.36
C ALA A 505 -5.84 -30.27 18.14
N GLY A 506 -6.99 -29.57 18.10
CA GLY A 506 -7.08 -28.13 17.88
C GLY A 506 -7.04 -27.70 16.42
N ILE A 507 -7.10 -28.65 15.48
CA ILE A 507 -7.11 -28.37 14.05
C ILE A 507 -8.48 -27.89 13.60
N ASP A 508 -8.50 -26.89 12.73
CA ASP A 508 -9.71 -26.31 12.16
C ASP A 508 -10.20 -27.15 10.96
N VAL A 509 -11.12 -28.08 11.22
CA VAL A 509 -11.57 -29.09 10.24
C VAL A 509 -12.98 -28.81 9.73
N ILE A 510 -13.18 -28.97 8.42
CA ILE A 510 -14.49 -29.08 7.80
C ILE A 510 -14.71 -30.45 7.16
N LEU A 511 -15.84 -31.08 7.47
CA LEU A 511 -16.29 -32.34 6.89
C LEU A 511 -17.33 -32.05 5.81
N ASP A 512 -17.04 -32.40 4.56
CA ASP A 512 -17.97 -32.23 3.46
C ASP A 512 -18.97 -33.38 3.37
N ASP A 513 -20.07 -33.24 4.09
CA ASP A 513 -21.19 -34.17 4.15
C ASP A 513 -22.33 -33.81 3.18
N ARG A 514 -22.10 -32.93 2.19
CA ARG A 514 -23.16 -32.45 1.28
C ARG A 514 -23.70 -33.52 0.31
N GLY A 515 -22.96 -34.63 0.12
CA GLY A 515 -23.31 -35.66 -0.85
C GLY A 515 -23.10 -35.24 -2.32
N GLU A 516 -22.28 -34.21 -2.53
CA GLU A 516 -21.95 -33.69 -3.86
C GLU A 516 -21.16 -34.70 -4.70
N ARG A 517 -21.20 -34.52 -6.04
CA ARG A 517 -20.36 -35.33 -6.92
C ARG A 517 -18.88 -35.01 -6.66
N PRO A 518 -17.97 -36.01 -6.70
CA PRO A 518 -16.57 -35.83 -6.31
C PRO A 518 -15.89 -34.67 -7.04
N GLY A 519 -16.09 -34.55 -8.36
CA GLY A 519 -15.51 -33.45 -9.14
C GLY A 519 -16.00 -32.05 -8.73
N VAL A 520 -17.26 -31.92 -8.28
CA VAL A 520 -17.81 -30.63 -7.79
C VAL A 520 -17.27 -30.34 -6.39
N MET A 521 -17.32 -31.34 -5.51
CA MET A 521 -16.77 -31.24 -4.15
C MET A 521 -15.29 -30.82 -4.16
N PHE A 522 -14.47 -31.49 -4.97
CA PHE A 522 -13.03 -31.18 -5.06
C PHE A 522 -12.78 -29.78 -5.63
N ALA A 523 -13.49 -29.41 -6.69
CA ALA A 523 -13.36 -28.08 -7.28
C ALA A 523 -13.75 -26.95 -6.30
N ASP A 524 -14.80 -27.15 -5.50
CA ASP A 524 -15.21 -26.18 -4.47
C ASP A 524 -14.09 -25.95 -3.44
N TRP A 525 -13.50 -27.02 -2.90
CA TRP A 525 -12.49 -26.90 -1.85
C TRP A 525 -11.12 -26.45 -2.36
N GLU A 526 -10.77 -26.78 -3.61
CA GLU A 526 -9.62 -26.21 -4.31
C GLU A 526 -9.80 -24.72 -4.59
N LEU A 527 -11.01 -24.30 -4.95
CA LEU A 527 -11.38 -22.90 -5.16
C LEU A 527 -11.29 -22.08 -3.86
N ILE A 528 -11.86 -22.62 -2.77
CA ILE A 528 -11.82 -22.02 -1.42
C ILE A 528 -10.38 -21.99 -0.89
N GLY A 529 -9.55 -22.96 -1.28
CA GLY A 529 -8.13 -23.00 -0.98
C GLY A 529 -7.77 -23.67 0.34
N VAL A 530 -8.55 -24.64 0.81
CA VAL A 530 -8.24 -25.36 2.07
C VAL A 530 -6.90 -26.09 1.92
N PRO A 531 -5.90 -25.86 2.80
CA PRO A 531 -4.53 -26.35 2.62
C PRO A 531 -4.38 -27.87 2.53
N HIS A 532 -5.20 -28.62 3.28
CA HIS A 532 -5.11 -30.08 3.31
C HIS A 532 -6.46 -30.74 2.99
N ARG A 533 -6.48 -31.61 1.97
CA ARG A 533 -7.64 -32.43 1.61
C ARG A 533 -7.39 -33.90 1.93
N LEU A 534 -8.37 -34.53 2.59
CA LEU A 534 -8.39 -35.96 2.86
C LEU A 534 -9.63 -36.58 2.21
N VAL A 535 -9.43 -37.50 1.26
CA VAL A 535 -10.52 -38.21 0.57
C VAL A 535 -10.69 -39.59 1.18
N ILE A 536 -11.90 -39.87 1.70
CA ILE A 536 -12.24 -41.13 2.35
C ILE A 536 -13.21 -41.91 1.46
N GLY A 537 -12.85 -43.10 1.00
CA GLY A 537 -13.72 -43.92 0.16
C GLY A 537 -13.55 -45.41 0.39
N ASP A 538 -14.57 -46.20 0.07
CA ASP A 538 -14.63 -47.64 0.38
C ASP A 538 -13.42 -48.42 -0.13
N ARG A 539 -12.92 -48.09 -1.33
CA ARG A 539 -11.74 -48.75 -1.91
C ARG A 539 -10.49 -48.49 -1.08
N GLY A 540 -10.25 -47.23 -0.71
CA GLY A 540 -9.10 -46.86 0.12
C GLY A 540 -9.18 -47.54 1.49
N LEU A 541 -10.36 -47.54 2.12
CA LEU A 541 -10.55 -48.16 3.43
C LEU A 541 -10.32 -49.67 3.41
N LYS A 542 -10.72 -50.38 2.36
CA LYS A 542 -10.41 -51.81 2.19
C LYS A 542 -8.90 -52.08 2.09
N ASP A 543 -8.16 -51.14 1.53
CA ASP A 543 -6.70 -51.20 1.42
C ASP A 543 -5.98 -50.59 2.64
N GLY A 544 -6.73 -50.18 3.68
CA GLY A 544 -6.19 -49.55 4.90
C GLY A 544 -5.62 -48.15 4.67
N LYS A 545 -6.09 -47.42 3.64
CA LYS A 545 -5.51 -46.15 3.18
C LYS A 545 -6.55 -45.04 3.01
N ILE A 546 -6.10 -43.79 3.21
CA ILE A 546 -6.81 -42.55 2.89
C ILE A 546 -5.96 -41.75 1.91
N GLU A 547 -6.61 -41.11 0.94
CA GLU A 547 -5.93 -40.25 -0.02
C GLU A 547 -5.75 -38.84 0.59
N TYR A 548 -4.52 -38.36 0.64
CA TYR A 548 -4.13 -37.04 1.10
C TYR A 548 -3.60 -36.23 -0.08
N GLN A 549 -4.02 -34.98 -0.18
CA GLN A 549 -3.44 -34.00 -1.09
C GLN A 549 -3.37 -32.63 -0.43
N GLY A 550 -2.18 -32.04 -0.39
CA GLY A 550 -2.01 -30.63 -0.05
C GLY A 550 -2.48 -29.74 -1.21
N ARG A 551 -2.96 -28.53 -0.91
CA ARG A 551 -3.44 -27.57 -1.92
C ARG A 551 -2.37 -27.20 -2.96
N ARG A 552 -1.10 -27.25 -2.54
CA ARG A 552 0.09 -26.99 -3.39
C ARG A 552 0.63 -28.25 -4.06
N ASP A 553 0.14 -29.44 -3.71
CA ASP A 553 0.63 -30.71 -4.27
C ASP A 553 0.06 -30.93 -5.69
N ALA A 554 0.91 -31.40 -6.60
CA ALA A 554 0.53 -31.75 -7.96
C ALA A 554 -0.34 -33.02 -8.01
N GLU A 555 -0.01 -34.00 -7.16
CA GLU A 555 -0.68 -35.31 -7.11
C GLU A 555 -1.04 -35.69 -5.67
N ALA A 556 -2.05 -36.53 -5.54
CA ALA A 556 -2.43 -37.09 -4.25
C ALA A 556 -1.51 -38.25 -3.85
N THR A 557 -1.40 -38.47 -2.55
CA THR A 557 -0.63 -39.57 -1.95
C THR A 557 -1.54 -40.41 -1.07
N LEU A 558 -1.24 -41.70 -0.92
CA LEU A 558 -2.00 -42.60 -0.06
C LEU A 558 -1.28 -42.74 1.28
N LEU A 559 -1.98 -42.41 2.37
CA LEU A 559 -1.50 -42.54 3.74
C LEU A 559 -2.24 -43.68 4.45
N PRO A 560 -1.58 -44.47 5.33
CA PRO A 560 -2.26 -45.43 6.17
C PRO A 560 -3.35 -44.74 7.02
N VAL A 561 -4.51 -45.40 7.16
CA VAL A 561 -5.64 -44.87 7.95
C VAL A 561 -5.23 -44.56 9.40
N GLU A 562 -4.33 -45.36 9.97
CA GLU A 562 -3.87 -45.22 11.36
C GLU A 562 -2.92 -44.02 11.56
N ASP A 563 -2.21 -43.59 10.51
CA ASP A 563 -1.17 -42.55 10.61
C ASP A 563 -1.64 -41.18 10.08
N VAL A 564 -2.75 -41.14 9.33
CA VAL A 564 -3.16 -39.97 8.56
C VAL A 564 -3.37 -38.72 9.43
N ALA A 565 -4.00 -38.87 10.61
CA ALA A 565 -4.27 -37.77 11.51
C ALA A 565 -2.96 -37.11 11.99
N GLN A 566 -2.05 -37.93 12.52
CA GLN A 566 -0.75 -37.46 13.02
C GLN A 566 0.11 -36.86 11.90
N ALA A 567 0.09 -37.45 10.70
CA ALA A 567 0.82 -36.93 9.56
C ALA A 567 0.35 -35.52 9.15
N VAL A 568 -0.97 -35.27 9.15
CA VAL A 568 -1.54 -33.97 8.83
C VAL A 568 -1.27 -32.95 9.94
N ILE A 569 -1.44 -33.33 11.21
CA ILE A 569 -1.09 -32.48 12.37
C ILE A 569 0.36 -32.02 12.29
N ASN A 570 1.29 -32.94 12.00
CA ASN A 570 2.72 -32.61 11.88
C ASN A 570 3.00 -31.62 10.74
N LYS A 571 2.31 -31.76 9.60
CA LYS A 571 2.44 -30.84 8.46
C LYS A 571 1.95 -29.44 8.81
N ILE A 572 0.79 -29.33 9.47
CA ILE A 572 0.21 -28.03 9.88
C ILE A 572 1.13 -27.35 10.91
N ASN A 573 1.54 -28.07 11.96
CA ASN A 573 2.43 -27.51 12.97
C ASN A 573 3.77 -27.06 12.39
N ALA A 574 4.33 -27.80 11.43
CA ALA A 574 5.56 -27.41 10.75
C ALA A 574 5.40 -26.17 9.86
N ALA A 575 4.21 -25.94 9.29
CA ALA A 575 3.91 -24.73 8.52
C ALA A 575 3.72 -23.52 9.43
N LEU A 576 3.00 -23.66 10.54
CA LEU A 576 2.74 -22.58 11.50
C LEU A 576 3.96 -22.19 12.36
N ALA A 577 5.00 -23.03 12.40
CA ALA A 577 6.24 -22.76 13.13
C ALA A 577 7.27 -21.93 12.35
N ARG A 578 7.02 -21.67 11.06
CA ARG A 578 7.81 -20.77 10.21
C ARG A 578 7.38 -19.32 10.45
#